data_AF-A0A6L8E7S5-F1
#
_entry.id   AF-A0A6L8E7S5-F1
#
_cell.length_a   1.000
_cell.length_b   1.000
_cell.length_c   1.000
_cell.angle_alpha   90.00
_cell.angle_beta   90.00
_cell.angle_gamma   90.00
#
_symmetry.space_group_name_H-M   'P 1'
#
loop_
_entity.id
_entity.type
_entity.pdbx_description
1 polymer ?
#
loop_
_entity_poly.entity_id
_entity_poly.type
_entity_poly.pdbx_seq_one_letter_code
_entity_poly.pdbx_strand_id
1 'polypeptide(L)'
;MPQQYVATDSRTGLQVAVTGDFPEDPADRVRIARTSTLFTRLMATILGTAGEEERRARFRAVETQLEIAEALISGDHARVRDLMRASLTQMGVSEAQHAEAEREIRARLYELGEEVTEGA
;
A
#
# COMPACT_ATOMS: atom_id res chain seq x y z
N MET A 1 29.35 -1.63 6.92
CA MET A 1 28.94 -0.23 7.14
C MET A 1 27.59 -0.07 6.49
N PRO A 2 26.54 0.35 7.23
CA PRO A 2 25.23 0.54 6.64
C PRO A 2 25.31 1.58 5.53
N GLN A 3 24.68 1.27 4.41
CA GLN A 3 24.61 2.14 3.24
C GLN A 3 23.45 3.12 3.45
N GLN A 4 23.57 4.34 2.90
CA GLN A 4 22.53 5.35 2.97
C GLN A 4 22.11 5.79 1.57
N TYR A 5 20.80 5.88 1.36
CA TYR A 5 20.18 6.50 0.20
C TYR A 5 19.32 7.68 0.66
N VAL A 6 19.45 8.82 -0.01
CA VAL A 6 18.64 10.02 0.29
C VAL A 6 17.82 10.38 -0.94
N ALA A 7 16.50 10.32 -0.81
CA ALA A 7 15.57 10.88 -1.78
C ALA A 7 15.24 12.32 -1.40
N THR A 8 15.18 13.21 -2.40
CA THR A 8 14.83 14.62 -2.22
C THR A 8 13.70 15.00 -3.16
N ASP A 9 12.63 15.62 -2.64
CA ASP A 9 11.61 16.28 -3.46
C ASP A 9 12.09 17.69 -3.80
N SER A 10 12.35 17.95 -5.08
CA SER A 10 12.93 19.21 -5.54
C SER A 10 11.99 20.43 -5.42
N ARG A 11 10.68 20.20 -5.24
CA ARG A 11 9.68 21.29 -5.14
C ARG A 11 9.63 21.86 -3.74
N THR A 12 9.81 21.01 -2.73
CA THR A 12 9.65 21.36 -1.31
C THR A 12 10.96 21.34 -0.54
N GLY A 13 12.02 20.72 -1.10
CA GLY A 13 13.28 20.48 -0.40
C GLY A 13 13.21 19.34 0.62
N LEU A 14 12.06 18.66 0.73
CA LEU A 14 11.88 17.56 1.68
C LEU A 14 12.78 16.38 1.32
N GLN A 15 13.40 15.78 2.35
CA GLN A 15 14.30 14.65 2.21
C GLN A 15 13.84 13.45 3.03
N VAL A 16 14.02 12.27 2.47
CA VAL A 16 13.89 10.99 3.19
C VAL A 16 15.19 10.21 3.01
N ALA A 17 15.80 9.84 4.13
CA ALA A 17 17.00 9.02 4.16
C ALA A 17 16.65 7.58 4.58
N VAL A 18 17.02 6.61 3.76
CA VAL A 18 16.94 5.17 4.06
C VAL A 18 18.35 4.69 4.33
N THR A 19 18.56 4.06 5.48
CA THR A 19 19.86 3.55 5.91
C THR A 19 19.74 2.07 6.25
N GLY A 20 20.63 1.23 5.72
CA GLY A 20 20.59 -0.21 5.97
C GLY A 20 21.58 -0.99 5.11
N ASP A 21 21.46 -2.32 5.11
CA ASP A 21 22.27 -3.20 4.29
C ASP A 21 21.58 -3.43 2.94
N PHE A 22 22.06 -2.73 1.91
CA PHE A 22 21.47 -2.83 0.57
C PHE A 22 22.07 -4.00 -0.22
N PRO A 23 21.26 -4.71 -1.01
CA PRO A 23 21.71 -5.83 -1.85
C PRO A 23 22.79 -5.38 -2.84
N GLU A 24 23.65 -6.29 -3.27
CA GLU A 24 24.68 -5.98 -4.26
C GLU A 24 24.09 -5.75 -5.66
N ASP A 25 22.98 -6.42 -5.97
CA ASP A 25 22.32 -6.35 -7.27
C ASP A 25 21.89 -4.89 -7.62
N PRO A 26 22.34 -4.36 -8.77
CA PRO A 26 21.99 -3.00 -9.17
C PRO A 26 20.49 -2.78 -9.40
N ALA A 27 19.75 -3.78 -9.88
CA ALA A 27 18.32 -3.66 -10.12
C ALA A 27 17.56 -3.49 -8.80
N ASP A 28 17.92 -4.25 -7.77
CA ASP A 28 17.33 -4.10 -6.44
C ASP A 28 17.64 -2.73 -5.82
N ARG A 29 18.88 -2.24 -5.98
CA ARG A 29 19.26 -0.88 -5.57
C ARG A 29 18.42 0.20 -6.26
N VAL A 30 18.15 0.03 -7.55
CA VAL A 30 17.25 0.93 -8.32
C VAL A 30 15.83 0.87 -7.76
N ARG A 31 15.33 -0.30 -7.34
CA ARG A 31 14.01 -0.42 -6.69
C ARG A 31 13.96 0.35 -5.37
N ILE A 32 14.99 0.25 -4.53
CA ILE A 32 15.09 1.02 -3.27
C ILE A 32 15.03 2.52 -3.56
N ALA A 33 15.83 3.00 -4.52
CA ALA A 33 15.86 4.40 -4.91
C ALA A 33 14.49 4.91 -5.40
N ARG A 34 13.83 4.11 -6.25
CA ARG A 34 12.52 4.43 -6.81
C ARG A 34 11.44 4.48 -5.73
N THR A 35 11.39 3.48 -4.85
CA THR A 35 10.41 3.42 -3.76
C THR A 35 10.59 4.58 -2.79
N SER A 36 11.83 4.87 -2.39
CA SER A 36 12.16 6.00 -1.50
C SER A 36 11.76 7.34 -2.13
N THR A 37 11.99 7.51 -3.44
CA THR A 37 11.57 8.71 -4.18
C THR A 37 10.05 8.86 -4.23
N LEU A 38 9.32 7.76 -4.49
CA LEU A 38 7.86 7.77 -4.48
C LEU A 38 7.30 8.18 -3.11
N PHE A 39 7.84 7.59 -2.04
CA PHE A 39 7.44 7.94 -0.68
C PHE A 39 7.76 9.41 -0.35
N THR A 40 8.95 9.90 -0.71
CA THR A 40 9.34 11.32 -0.51
C THR A 40 8.37 12.27 -1.20
N ARG A 41 7.98 11.99 -2.45
CA ARG A 41 7.00 12.79 -3.19
C ARG A 41 5.60 12.75 -2.58
N LEU A 42 5.21 11.59 -2.05
CA LEU A 42 3.94 11.41 -1.35
C LEU A 42 3.92 12.27 -0.08
N MET A 43 4.97 12.19 0.74
CA MET A 43 5.12 13.00 1.95
C MET A 43 5.12 14.51 1.64
N ALA A 44 5.86 14.94 0.63
CA ALA A 44 5.86 16.33 0.18
C ALA A 44 4.45 16.81 -0.23
N THR A 45 3.68 15.95 -0.91
CA THR A 45 2.30 16.25 -1.30
C THR A 45 1.37 16.40 -0.10
N ILE A 46 1.48 15.51 0.89
CA ILE A 46 0.65 15.58 2.10
C ILE A 46 0.98 16.82 2.91
N LEU A 47 2.27 17.12 3.13
CA LEU A 47 2.70 18.28 3.89
C LEU A 47 2.36 19.62 3.20
N GLY A 48 2.27 19.64 1.88
CA GLY A 48 1.76 20.79 1.12
C GLY A 48 0.25 21.04 1.27
N THR A 49 -0.49 20.18 1.97
CA THR A 49 -1.93 20.35 2.20
C THR A 49 -2.18 21.45 3.23
N ALA A 50 -2.92 22.50 2.87
CA ALA A 50 -3.16 23.66 3.73
C ALA A 50 -3.99 23.30 4.98
N GLY A 51 -5.11 22.59 4.79
CA GLY A 51 -6.01 22.21 5.88
C GLY A 51 -5.42 21.15 6.79
N GLU A 52 -5.42 21.39 8.10
CA GLU A 52 -4.87 20.45 9.09
C GLU A 52 -5.67 19.15 9.19
N GLU A 53 -7.00 19.24 9.16
CA GLU A 53 -7.88 18.08 9.18
C GLU A 53 -7.71 17.21 7.92
N GLU A 54 -7.70 17.85 6.75
CA GLU A 54 -7.47 17.18 5.47
C GLU A 54 -6.10 16.52 5.42
N ARG A 55 -5.05 17.22 5.89
CA ARG A 55 -3.70 16.69 5.99
C ARG A 55 -3.64 15.45 6.88
N ARG A 56 -4.29 15.48 8.05
CA ARG A 56 -4.41 14.30 8.93
C ARG A 56 -5.14 13.14 8.26
N ALA A 57 -6.23 13.41 7.54
CA ALA A 57 -6.95 12.37 6.83
C ALA A 57 -6.08 11.71 5.74
N ARG A 58 -5.32 12.51 4.99
CA ARG A 58 -4.36 12.01 3.98
C ARG A 58 -3.25 11.17 4.60
N PHE A 59 -2.72 11.55 5.77
CA PHE A 59 -1.76 10.72 6.50
C PHE A 59 -2.34 9.35 6.86
N ARG A 60 -3.52 9.31 7.49
CA ARG A 60 -4.18 8.05 7.85
C ARG A 60 -4.42 7.14 6.65
N ALA A 61 -4.82 7.71 5.52
CA ALA A 61 -5.03 6.95 4.29
C ALA A 61 -3.74 6.30 3.78
N VAL A 62 -2.61 7.04 3.81
CA VAL A 62 -1.31 6.51 3.39
C VAL A 62 -0.75 5.50 4.38
N GLU A 63 -0.87 5.74 5.67
CA GLU A 63 -0.50 4.79 6.73
C GLU A 63 -1.20 3.44 6.52
N THR A 64 -2.52 3.47 6.31
CA THR A 64 -3.31 2.25 6.05
C THR A 64 -2.80 1.49 4.82
N GLN A 65 -2.47 2.20 3.73
CA GLN A 65 -1.93 1.57 2.51
C GLN A 65 -0.55 0.95 2.75
N LEU A 66 0.30 1.59 3.53
CA LEU A 66 1.63 1.05 3.88
C LEU A 66 1.51 -0.18 4.78
N GLU A 67 0.58 -0.18 5.73
CA GLU A 67 0.30 -1.36 6.57
C GLU A 67 -0.23 -2.53 5.73
N ILE A 68 -1.09 -2.28 4.75
CA ILE A 68 -1.57 -3.33 3.82
C ILE A 68 -0.40 -3.88 3.00
N ALA A 69 0.45 -3.00 2.46
CA ALA A 69 1.61 -3.40 1.68
C ALA A 69 2.61 -4.23 2.50
N GLU A 70 2.87 -3.83 3.74
CA GLU A 70 3.72 -4.59 4.68
C GLU A 70 3.13 -5.98 4.94
N ALA A 71 1.84 -6.06 5.30
CA ALA A 71 1.19 -7.33 5.58
C ALA A 71 1.18 -8.27 4.35
N LEU A 72 1.00 -7.73 3.14
CA LEU A 72 1.09 -8.49 1.89
C LEU A 72 2.50 -9.05 1.65
N ILE A 73 3.54 -8.24 1.88
CA ILE A 73 4.94 -8.66 1.73
C ILE A 73 5.31 -9.72 2.77
N SER A 74 4.83 -9.55 4.00
CA SER A 74 5.06 -10.45 5.14
C SER A 74 4.19 -11.72 5.09
N GLY A 75 3.22 -11.81 4.16
CA GLY A 75 2.32 -12.95 4.03
C GLY A 75 1.22 -13.05 5.10
N ASP A 76 0.99 -11.99 5.88
CA ASP A 76 -0.05 -11.95 6.91
C ASP A 76 -1.42 -11.63 6.30
N HIS A 77 -2.01 -12.63 5.67
CA HIS A 77 -3.32 -12.51 5.02
C HIS A 77 -4.46 -12.18 5.99
N ALA A 78 -4.32 -12.51 7.28
CA ALA A 78 -5.31 -12.15 8.30
C ALA A 78 -5.29 -10.64 8.54
N ARG A 79 -4.10 -10.06 8.73
CA ARG A 79 -3.91 -8.62 8.86
C ARG A 79 -4.36 -7.86 7.61
N VAL A 80 -4.07 -8.37 6.42
CA VAL A 80 -4.55 -7.78 5.16
C VAL A 80 -6.08 -7.68 5.13
N ARG A 81 -6.78 -8.75 5.50
CA ARG A 81 -8.25 -8.76 5.53
C ARG A 81 -8.81 -7.74 6.52
N ASP A 82 -8.24 -7.66 7.72
CA ASP A 82 -8.70 -6.73 8.76
C ASP A 82 -8.48 -5.26 8.34
N LEU A 83 -7.32 -4.96 7.73
CA LEU A 83 -7.01 -3.64 7.20
C LEU A 83 -7.91 -3.24 6.03
N MET A 84 -8.17 -4.17 5.10
CA MET A 84 -9.09 -3.92 3.98
C MET A 84 -10.52 -3.66 4.47
N ARG A 85 -10.98 -4.38 5.51
CA ARG A 85 -12.29 -4.13 6.14
C ARG A 85 -12.35 -2.75 6.79
N ALA A 86 -11.33 -2.38 7.55
CA ALA A 86 -11.24 -1.06 8.18
C ALA A 86 -11.21 0.07 7.14
N SER A 87 -10.46 -0.11 6.04
CA SER A 87 -10.36 0.88 4.95
C SER A 87 -11.70 1.11 4.25
N LEU A 88 -12.42 0.03 3.91
CA LEU A 88 -13.73 0.11 3.26
C LEU A 88 -14.79 0.72 4.19
N THR A 89 -14.75 0.40 5.49
CA THR A 89 -15.60 1.06 6.50
C THR A 89 -15.36 2.58 6.54
N GLN A 90 -14.09 3.02 6.49
CA GLN A 90 -13.74 4.46 6.42
C GLN A 90 -14.23 5.13 5.13
N MET A 91 -14.34 4.39 4.03
CA MET A 91 -14.89 4.89 2.76
C MET A 91 -16.42 4.90 2.72
N GLY A 92 -17.08 4.54 3.82
CA GLY A 92 -18.55 4.52 3.92
C GLY A 92 -19.19 3.26 3.33
N VAL A 93 -18.41 2.21 3.07
CA VAL A 93 -18.93 0.90 2.65
C VAL A 93 -19.40 0.16 3.90
N SER A 94 -20.69 -0.15 3.95
CA SER A 94 -21.31 -0.84 5.08
C SER A 94 -20.90 -2.33 5.13
N GLU A 95 -20.95 -2.95 6.32
CA GLU A 95 -20.71 -4.40 6.49
C GLU A 95 -21.60 -5.26 5.58
N ALA A 96 -22.80 -4.80 5.23
CA ALA A 96 -23.69 -5.48 4.29
C ALA A 96 -23.11 -5.51 2.85
N GLN A 97 -22.44 -4.44 2.42
CA GLN A 97 -21.79 -4.37 1.10
C GLN A 97 -20.47 -5.16 1.08
N HIS A 98 -19.81 -5.32 2.23
CA HIS A 98 -18.68 -6.23 2.37
C HIS A 98 -19.06 -7.69 2.14
N ALA A 99 -20.14 -8.14 2.78
CA ALA A 99 -20.65 -9.49 2.60
C ALA A 99 -21.08 -9.74 1.15
N GLU A 100 -21.59 -8.72 0.47
CA GLU A 100 -21.94 -8.80 -0.95
C GLU A 100 -20.72 -8.94 -1.86
N ALA A 101 -19.68 -8.13 -1.65
CA ALA A 101 -18.44 -8.22 -2.43
C ALA A 101 -17.72 -9.57 -2.20
N GLU A 102 -17.69 -10.07 -0.96
CA GLU A 102 -17.15 -11.40 -0.66
C GLU A 102 -17.94 -12.51 -1.35
N ARG A 103 -19.27 -12.40 -1.39
CA ARG A 103 -20.14 -13.35 -2.12
C ARG A 103 -19.87 -13.31 -3.62
N GLU A 104 -19.74 -12.13 -4.20
CA GLU A 104 -19.51 -11.96 -5.64
C GLU A 104 -18.13 -12.51 -6.06
N ILE A 105 -17.08 -12.22 -5.29
CA ILE A 105 -15.73 -12.77 -5.54
C ILE A 105 -15.74 -14.30 -5.46
N ARG A 106 -16.43 -14.87 -4.46
CA ARG A 106 -16.55 -16.32 -4.31
C ARG A 106 -17.33 -16.95 -5.47
N ALA A 107 -18.43 -16.34 -5.90
CA ALA A 107 -19.24 -16.84 -7.02
C ALA A 107 -18.43 -16.91 -8.33
N ARG A 108 -17.68 -15.85 -8.65
CA ARG A 108 -16.82 -15.83 -9.85
C ARG A 108 -15.71 -16.87 -9.81
N LEU A 109 -15.16 -17.18 -8.63
CA LEU A 109 -14.16 -18.23 -8.46
C LEU A 109 -14.74 -19.65 -8.64
N TYR A 110 -16.02 -19.85 -8.32
CA TYR A 110 -16.71 -21.12 -8.58
C TYR A 110 -17.01 -21.30 -10.06
N GLU A 111 -17.49 -20.27 -10.76
CA GLU A 111 -17.72 -20.31 -12.21
C GLU A 111 -16.43 -20.61 -13.00
N LEU A 112 -15.31 -19.97 -12.62
CA LEU A 112 -13.98 -20.28 -13.17
C LEU A 112 -13.47 -21.69 -12.82
N GLY A 113 -13.97 -22.30 -11.75
CA GLY A 113 -13.65 -23.67 -11.34
C GLY A 113 -14.45 -24.73 -12.10
N GLU A 114 -15.71 -24.45 -12.43
CA GLU A 114 -16.56 -25.35 -13.22
C GLU A 114 -16.12 -25.42 -14.69
N GLU A 115 -15.70 -24.31 -15.30
CA GLU A 115 -15.15 -24.27 -16.67
C GLU A 115 -13.88 -25.14 -16.84
N VAL A 116 -13.11 -25.37 -15.78
CA VAL A 116 -11.89 -26.21 -15.83
C VAL A 116 -12.23 -27.71 -15.69
N THR A 117 -13.37 -28.06 -15.11
CA THR A 117 -13.77 -29.46 -14.90
C THR A 117 -14.65 -30.06 -16.00
N GLU A 118 -15.36 -29.24 -16.80
CA GLU A 118 -16.12 -29.73 -17.96
C GLU A 118 -15.27 -29.88 -19.25
N GLY A 119 -13.97 -29.55 -19.18
CA GLY A 119 -13.02 -29.64 -20.30
C GLY A 119 -11.96 -30.73 -20.17
N ALA A 120 -12.15 -31.76 -19.33
CA ALA A 120 -11.22 -32.88 -19.14
C ALA A 120 -11.73 -34.21 -19.72
#